data_AF-A0A1Y2LSI3-F1
#
_entry.id   AF-A0A1Y2LSI3-F1
#
_cell.length_a   1.000
_cell.length_b   1.000
_cell.length_c   1.000
_cell.angle_alpha   90.00
_cell.angle_beta   90.00
_cell.angle_gamma   90.00
#
_symmetry.space_group_name_H-M   'P 1'
#
loop_
_entity.id
_entity.type
_entity.pdbx_description
1 polymer ?
#
loop_
_entity_poly.entity_id
_entity_poly.type
_entity_poly.pdbx_seq_one_letter_code
_entity_poly.pdbx_strand_id
1 'polypeptide(L)'
;MIFDQNTGEMDMDTGFKATEKLVLEKVIREGLMGKCGYKPREIIIFGFGQGGMVGLQAAAELGDEELGGVVSVGGRLPASLSLKEKKSRTPVLICRASRASAVTDSAVSKLKDAFEFVEIRDWKKNGDGMPSNRDEMMPIMQFFARRLRSTKGVPAGSVELS
;
A
#
# COMPACT_ATOMS: atom_id res chain seq x y z
N MET A 1 15.57 -9.41 17.79
CA MET A 1 14.14 -9.70 17.96
C MET A 1 13.74 -9.06 19.29
N ILE A 2 13.04 -7.94 19.24
CA ILE A 2 12.59 -7.22 20.44
C ILE A 2 11.10 -7.50 20.57
N PHE A 3 10.66 -7.93 21.75
CA PHE A 3 9.25 -8.10 22.08
C PHE A 3 8.87 -6.98 23.04
N ASP A 4 7.74 -6.34 22.79
CA ASP A 4 7.14 -5.43 23.75
C ASP A 4 6.67 -6.27 24.96
N GLN A 5 7.29 -6.02 26.10
CA GLN A 5 7.05 -6.79 27.33
C GLN A 5 5.64 -6.57 27.91
N ASN A 6 4.92 -5.54 27.48
CA ASN A 6 3.56 -5.25 27.94
C ASN A 6 2.48 -5.92 27.08
N THR A 7 2.73 -6.09 25.79
CA THR A 7 1.75 -6.60 24.82
C THR A 7 2.06 -8.01 24.33
N GLY A 8 3.31 -8.48 24.49
CA GLY A 8 3.79 -9.72 23.90
C GLY A 8 3.94 -9.64 22.37
N GLU A 9 3.70 -8.47 21.77
CA GLU A 9 3.83 -8.26 20.34
C GLU A 9 5.29 -8.04 19.97
N MET A 10 5.68 -8.62 18.84
CA MET A 10 7.01 -8.45 18.28
C MET A 10 7.16 -7.02 17.75
N ASP A 11 8.26 -6.34 18.07
CA ASP A 11 8.59 -5.04 17.50
C ASP A 11 8.96 -5.21 16.02
N MET A 12 7.93 -5.04 15.19
CA MET A 12 7.98 -5.20 13.74
C MET A 12 8.82 -4.15 13.02
N ASP A 13 9.22 -3.07 13.69
CA ASP A 13 10.03 -2.00 13.09
C ASP A 13 11.56 -2.33 13.16
N THR A 14 11.96 -3.39 13.86
CA THR A 14 13.38 -3.79 14.00
C THR A 14 13.88 -4.64 12.82
N GLY A 15 14.52 -3.98 11.83
CA GLY A 15 15.26 -4.63 10.74
C GLY A 15 14.70 -4.45 9.32
N PHE A 16 13.60 -3.70 9.16
CA PHE A 16 12.86 -3.58 7.90
C PHE A 16 13.51 -2.71 6.82
N LYS A 17 14.43 -1.81 7.20
CA LYS A 17 15.08 -0.84 6.28
C LYS A 17 15.80 -1.48 5.10
N ALA A 18 16.40 -2.66 5.29
CA ALA A 18 17.10 -3.36 4.21
C ALA A 18 16.11 -3.90 3.16
N THR A 19 15.01 -4.49 3.61
CA THR A 19 13.96 -5.04 2.74
C THR A 19 13.22 -3.94 1.99
N GLU A 20 12.93 -2.82 2.65
CA GLU A 20 12.27 -1.66 2.05
C GLU A 20 13.11 -1.06 0.92
N LYS A 21 14.40 -0.85 1.19
CA LYS A 21 15.36 -0.38 0.18
C LYS A 21 15.50 -1.36 -0.98
N LEU A 22 15.45 -2.66 -0.70
CA LEU A 22 15.50 -3.69 -1.74
C LEU A 22 14.28 -3.61 -2.67
N VAL A 23 13.07 -3.49 -2.14
CA VAL A 23 11.85 -3.40 -2.96
C VAL A 23 11.86 -2.14 -3.82
N LEU A 24 12.16 -0.98 -3.23
CA LEU A 24 12.18 0.27 -3.99
C LEU A 24 13.29 0.26 -5.08
N GLU A 25 14.52 -0.05 -4.70
CA GLU A 25 15.66 0.12 -5.62
C GLU A 25 15.80 -1.05 -6.59
N LYS A 26 15.70 -2.30 -6.12
CA LYS A 26 15.97 -3.48 -6.95
C LYS A 26 14.75 -3.95 -7.71
N VAL A 27 13.59 -3.98 -7.07
CA VAL A 27 12.37 -4.47 -7.72
C VAL A 27 11.74 -3.38 -8.56
N ILE A 28 11.44 -2.21 -7.97
CA ILE A 28 10.70 -1.15 -8.67
C ILE A 28 11.60 -0.40 -9.66
N ARG A 29 12.68 0.25 -9.19
CA ARG A 29 13.53 1.08 -10.06
C ARG A 29 14.34 0.26 -11.05
N GLU A 30 15.14 -0.69 -10.57
CA GLU A 30 16.03 -1.46 -11.46
C GLU A 30 15.24 -2.49 -12.29
N GLY A 31 14.36 -3.26 -11.66
CA GLY A 31 13.60 -4.33 -12.31
C GLY A 31 12.47 -3.81 -13.21
N LEU A 32 11.40 -3.29 -12.60
CA LEU A 32 10.18 -2.96 -13.32
C LEU A 32 10.36 -1.74 -14.24
N MET A 33 10.96 -0.66 -13.74
CA MET A 33 11.16 0.55 -14.54
C MET A 33 12.36 0.41 -15.49
N GLY A 34 13.53 0.03 -14.97
CA GLY A 34 14.76 -0.02 -15.73
C GLY A 34 14.82 -1.15 -16.76
N LYS A 35 14.58 -2.39 -16.34
CA LYS A 35 14.70 -3.58 -17.21
C LYS A 35 13.41 -3.85 -17.99
N CYS A 36 12.25 -3.69 -17.38
CA CYS A 36 10.97 -3.99 -18.03
C CYS A 36 10.30 -2.79 -18.69
N GLY A 37 10.77 -1.56 -18.45
CA GLY A 37 10.25 -0.35 -19.10
C GLY A 37 8.88 0.11 -18.61
N TYR A 38 8.38 -0.41 -17.47
CA TYR A 38 7.13 0.06 -16.89
C TYR A 38 7.27 1.47 -16.36
N LYS A 39 6.27 2.32 -16.63
CA LYS A 39 6.16 3.62 -15.97
C LYS A 39 5.78 3.41 -14.51
N PRO A 40 6.18 4.29 -13.57
CA PRO A 40 5.75 4.20 -12.17
C PRO A 40 4.24 4.04 -12.02
N ARG A 41 3.47 4.81 -12.80
CA ARG A 41 2.00 4.78 -12.80
C ARG A 41 1.37 3.46 -13.29
N GLU A 42 2.14 2.60 -13.94
CA GLU A 42 1.72 1.26 -14.38
C GLU A 42 1.96 0.20 -13.28
N ILE A 43 2.59 0.57 -12.15
CA ILE A 43 2.96 -0.35 -11.07
C ILE A 43 2.01 -0.16 -9.88
N ILE A 44 1.34 -1.23 -9.44
CA ILE A 44 0.54 -1.25 -8.21
C ILE A 44 1.13 -2.25 -7.22
N ILE A 45 1.19 -1.85 -5.95
CA ILE A 45 1.60 -2.73 -4.86
C ILE A 45 0.36 -3.18 -4.10
N PHE A 46 0.20 -4.48 -3.93
CA PHE A 46 -0.84 -5.09 -3.09
C PHE A 46 -0.15 -5.92 -2.01
N GLY A 47 -0.32 -5.54 -0.74
CA GLY A 47 0.41 -6.13 0.38
C GLY A 47 -0.45 -6.38 1.61
N PHE A 48 -0.18 -7.48 2.30
CA PHE A 48 -0.82 -7.86 3.56
C PHE A 48 0.16 -7.74 4.73
N GLY A 49 -0.31 -7.19 5.86
CA GLY A 49 0.48 -6.97 7.06
C GLY A 49 1.77 -6.23 6.73
N GLN A 50 2.90 -6.86 7.04
CA GLN A 50 4.24 -6.33 6.73
C GLN A 50 4.47 -6.07 5.24
N GLY A 51 3.92 -6.89 4.33
CA GLY A 51 4.01 -6.64 2.89
C GLY A 51 3.32 -5.33 2.49
N GLY A 52 2.23 -4.98 3.19
CA GLY A 52 1.57 -3.68 3.06
C GLY A 52 2.45 -2.54 3.57
N MET A 53 3.11 -2.73 4.71
CA MET A 53 4.04 -1.74 5.29
C MET A 53 5.17 -1.40 4.32
N VAL A 54 5.79 -2.42 3.69
CA VAL A 54 6.85 -2.24 2.70
C VAL A 54 6.35 -1.48 1.48
N GLY A 55 5.17 -1.82 0.98
CA GLY A 55 4.56 -1.12 -0.15
C GLY A 55 4.30 0.36 0.14
N LEU A 56 3.77 0.66 1.33
CA LEU A 56 3.54 2.03 1.79
C LEU A 56 4.86 2.79 1.90
N GLN A 57 5.88 2.22 2.52
CA GLN A 57 7.17 2.89 2.62
C GLN A 57 7.80 3.14 1.25
N ALA A 58 7.83 2.14 0.37
CA ALA A 58 8.37 2.30 -0.98
C ALA A 58 7.68 3.44 -1.74
N ALA A 59 6.35 3.56 -1.62
CA ALA A 59 5.58 4.64 -2.25
C ALA A 59 5.81 6.02 -1.60
N ALA A 60 6.07 6.08 -0.29
CA ALA A 60 6.43 7.33 0.39
C ALA A 60 7.87 7.78 0.03
N GLU A 61 8.76 6.82 -0.21
CA GLU A 61 10.17 7.06 -0.49
C GLU A 61 10.47 7.29 -1.98
N LEU A 62 9.56 6.92 -2.88
CA LEU A 62 9.72 6.99 -4.34
C LEU A 62 10.12 8.39 -4.87
N GLY A 63 9.76 9.47 -4.17
CA GLY A 63 10.14 10.83 -4.53
C GLY A 63 9.04 11.54 -5.29
N ASP A 64 9.38 12.20 -6.40
CA ASP A 64 8.41 12.98 -7.21
C ASP A 64 7.58 12.13 -8.18
N GLU A 65 7.90 10.84 -8.31
CA GLU A 65 7.12 9.90 -9.11
C GLU A 65 5.88 9.37 -8.34
N GLU A 66 4.88 8.90 -9.10
CA GLU A 66 3.63 8.38 -8.57
C GLU A 66 3.43 6.94 -9.05
N LEU A 67 3.27 6.00 -8.12
CA LEU A 67 2.87 4.64 -8.48
C LEU A 67 1.41 4.61 -8.95
N GLY A 68 1.05 3.54 -9.66
CA GLY A 68 -0.35 3.21 -9.94
C GLY A 68 -1.18 3.16 -8.65
N GLY A 69 -0.60 2.75 -7.53
CA GLY A 69 -1.20 2.87 -6.20
C GLY A 69 -0.66 1.82 -5.24
N VAL A 70 -1.05 1.94 -3.98
CA VAL A 70 -0.79 0.93 -2.94
C VAL A 70 -2.09 0.49 -2.32
N VAL A 71 -2.29 -0.82 -2.22
CA VAL A 71 -3.34 -1.43 -1.42
C VAL A 71 -2.67 -2.16 -0.26
N SER A 72 -2.94 -1.71 0.97
CA SER A 72 -2.40 -2.30 2.19
C SER A 72 -3.54 -2.90 3.01
N VAL A 73 -3.47 -4.21 3.25
CA VAL A 73 -4.43 -4.94 4.11
C VAL A 73 -3.78 -5.14 5.47
N GLY A 74 -4.27 -4.48 6.51
CA GLY A 74 -3.73 -4.56 7.87
C GLY A 74 -2.30 -4.02 8.05
N GLY A 75 -1.72 -3.40 7.02
CA GLY A 75 -0.39 -2.80 7.07
C GLY A 75 -0.46 -1.30 7.34
N ARG A 76 0.31 -0.84 8.32
CA ARG A 76 0.50 0.59 8.66
C ARG A 76 1.79 1.15 8.04
N LEU A 77 1.99 2.46 8.11
CA LEU A 77 3.33 3.01 7.87
C LEU A 77 4.30 2.57 8.99
N PRO A 78 5.55 2.22 8.66
CA PRO A 78 6.60 1.98 9.63
C PRO A 78 6.77 3.19 10.57
N ALA A 79 6.97 2.94 11.86
CA ALA A 79 7.14 4.02 12.84
C ALA A 79 8.44 4.81 12.57
N SER A 80 9.46 4.10 12.07
CA SER A 80 10.78 4.64 11.76
C SER A 80 10.84 5.50 10.49
N LEU A 81 9.78 5.52 9.66
CA LEU A 81 9.73 6.37 8.47
C LEU A 81 9.65 7.85 8.89
N SER A 82 10.65 8.62 8.46
CA SER A 82 10.65 10.08 8.52
C SER A 82 9.76 10.65 7.43
N LEU A 83 8.76 11.44 7.81
CA LEU A 83 7.89 12.11 6.86
C LEU A 83 8.68 13.19 6.10
N LYS A 84 8.48 13.25 4.79
CA LYS A 84 9.02 14.32 3.94
C LYS A 84 8.10 15.54 4.01
N GLU A 85 8.62 16.73 3.73
CA GLU A 85 7.82 17.96 3.68
C GLU A 85 6.69 17.88 2.66
N LYS A 86 6.97 17.27 1.50
CA LYS A 86 6.00 17.03 0.44
C LYS A 86 5.42 15.62 0.56
N LYS A 87 4.08 15.54 0.58
CA LYS A 87 3.34 14.26 0.59
C LYS A 87 3.55 13.50 -0.71
N SER A 88 3.56 12.17 -0.62
CA SER A 88 3.54 11.31 -1.80
C SER A 88 2.19 11.43 -2.49
N ARG A 89 2.23 11.57 -3.83
CA ARG A 89 1.03 11.62 -4.68
C ARG A 89 0.46 10.24 -4.98
N THR A 90 1.20 9.18 -4.64
CA THR A 90 0.74 7.81 -4.85
C THR A 90 -0.54 7.57 -4.05
N PRO A 91 -1.66 7.20 -4.69
CA PRO A 91 -2.89 6.93 -3.96
C PRO A 91 -2.79 5.62 -3.19
N VAL A 92 -3.38 5.62 -2.00
CA VAL A 92 -3.34 4.50 -1.07
C VAL A 92 -4.76 4.08 -0.68
N LEU A 93 -5.03 2.78 -0.78
CA LEU A 93 -6.17 2.13 -0.15
C LEU A 93 -5.69 1.32 1.05
N ILE A 94 -6.25 1.60 2.21
CA ILE A 94 -6.06 0.80 3.42
C ILE A 94 -7.32 -0.01 3.67
N CYS A 95 -7.16 -1.32 3.77
CA CYS A 95 -8.21 -2.21 4.24
C CYS A 95 -7.83 -2.70 5.64
N ARG A 96 -8.70 -2.45 6.62
CA ARG A 96 -8.45 -2.83 8.01
C ARG A 96 -9.67 -3.49 8.63
N ALA A 97 -9.45 -4.38 9.59
CA ALA A 97 -10.54 -4.91 10.40
C ALA A 97 -11.14 -3.81 11.29
N SER A 98 -12.46 -3.81 11.44
CA SER A 98 -13.16 -2.84 12.30
C SER A 98 -12.88 -3.06 13.79
N ARG A 99 -12.36 -4.23 14.17
CA ARG A 99 -11.92 -4.55 15.54
C ARG A 99 -10.55 -5.24 15.49
N ALA A 100 -9.72 -4.96 16.50
CA ALA A 100 -8.38 -5.54 16.65
C ALA A 100 -7.49 -5.42 15.41
N SER A 101 -7.58 -4.30 14.69
CA SER A 101 -6.69 -3.99 13.57
C SER A 101 -5.38 -3.40 14.07
N ALA A 102 -4.28 -3.79 13.43
CA ALA A 102 -2.95 -3.19 13.63
C ALA A 102 -2.86 -1.76 13.06
N VAL A 103 -3.78 -1.39 12.17
CA VAL A 103 -3.91 -0.03 11.64
C VAL A 103 -4.86 0.79 12.53
N THR A 104 -4.28 1.39 13.57
CA THR A 104 -4.95 2.30 14.50
C THR A 104 -5.29 3.64 13.86
N ASP A 105 -6.10 4.46 14.53
CA ASP A 105 -6.40 5.81 14.03
C ASP A 105 -5.17 6.74 14.04
N SER A 106 -4.23 6.53 14.95
CA SER A 106 -2.93 7.23 14.91
C SER A 106 -2.10 6.83 13.70
N ALA A 107 -2.12 5.54 13.32
CA ALA A 107 -1.49 5.08 12.08
C ALA A 107 -2.17 5.69 10.84
N VAL A 108 -3.49 5.84 10.85
CA VAL A 108 -4.24 6.55 9.79
C VAL A 108 -3.86 8.02 9.72
N SER A 109 -3.67 8.70 10.86
CA SER A 109 -3.17 10.09 10.86
C SER A 109 -1.80 10.18 10.19
N LYS A 110 -0.85 9.31 10.58
CA LYS A 110 0.48 9.26 9.98
C LYS A 110 0.43 9.01 8.46
N LEU A 111 -0.47 8.14 8.00
CA LEU A 111 -0.72 7.90 6.57
C LEU A 111 -1.19 9.17 5.86
N LYS A 112 -2.15 9.89 6.44
CA LYS A 112 -2.65 11.16 5.87
C LYS A 112 -1.60 12.26 5.88
N ASP A 113 -0.63 12.20 6.79
CA ASP A 113 0.51 13.12 6.79
C ASP A 113 1.55 12.77 5.72
N ALA A 114 1.67 11.48 5.36
CA ALA A 114 2.60 11.01 4.33
C ALA A 114 2.07 11.06 2.90
N PHE A 115 0.76 10.91 2.70
CA PHE A 115 0.14 10.75 1.38
C PHE A 115 -0.96 11.78 1.12
N GLU A 116 -1.06 12.23 -0.14
CA GLU A 116 -2.10 13.16 -0.56
C GLU A 116 -3.48 12.48 -0.65
N PHE A 117 -3.53 11.22 -1.10
CA PHE A 117 -4.77 10.49 -1.33
C PHE A 117 -4.79 9.18 -0.53
N VAL A 118 -5.59 9.15 0.53
CA VAL A 118 -5.74 7.97 1.40
C VAL A 118 -7.21 7.60 1.52
N GLU A 119 -7.57 6.39 1.08
CA GLU A 119 -8.88 5.79 1.27
C GLU A 119 -8.80 4.71 2.35
N ILE A 120 -9.67 4.78 3.36
CA ILE A 120 -9.76 3.77 4.44
C ILE A 120 -11.04 2.96 4.26
N ARG A 121 -10.92 1.63 4.35
CA ARG A 121 -12.05 0.69 4.30
C ARG A 121 -12.03 -0.21 5.52
N ASP A 122 -13.02 -0.03 6.38
CA ASP A 122 -13.26 -0.87 7.54
C ASP A 122 -14.07 -2.12 7.14
N TRP A 123 -13.44 -3.29 7.29
CA TRP A 123 -14.09 -4.58 7.10
C TRP A 123 -14.71 -5.05 8.40
N LYS A 124 -15.90 -5.65 8.32
CA LYS A 124 -16.60 -6.22 9.48
C LYS A 124 -15.91 -7.51 9.95
N LYS A 125 -14.71 -7.37 10.54
CA LYS A 125 -13.81 -8.44 10.98
C LYS A 125 -13.28 -8.17 12.38
N ASN A 126 -12.73 -9.20 13.01
CA ASN A 126 -11.96 -9.10 14.24
C ASN A 126 -10.54 -9.60 13.93
N GLY A 127 -9.56 -8.71 13.93
CA GLY A 127 -8.22 -8.97 13.45
C GLY A 127 -8.09 -8.78 11.94
N ASP A 128 -6.94 -8.25 11.52
CA ASP A 128 -6.60 -8.09 10.11
C ASP A 128 -6.34 -9.44 9.44
N GLY A 129 -6.77 -9.56 8.18
CA GLY A 129 -6.57 -10.76 7.39
C GLY A 129 -6.98 -10.52 5.95
N MET A 130 -6.42 -11.30 5.02
CA MET A 130 -6.73 -11.24 3.59
C MET A 130 -8.24 -11.25 3.31
N PRO A 131 -8.69 -10.60 2.22
CA PRO A 131 -10.10 -10.55 1.87
C PRO A 131 -10.65 -11.97 1.68
N SER A 132 -11.76 -12.30 2.34
CA SER A 132 -12.35 -13.64 2.31
C SER A 132 -13.75 -13.69 1.69
N ASN A 133 -14.30 -12.53 1.31
CA ASN A 133 -15.62 -12.43 0.70
C ASN A 133 -15.70 -11.26 -0.29
N ARG A 134 -16.84 -11.18 -0.99
CA ARG A 134 -17.10 -10.15 -2.01
C ARG A 134 -17.02 -8.74 -1.45
N ASP A 135 -17.58 -8.50 -0.27
CA ASP A 135 -17.65 -7.15 0.31
C ASP A 135 -16.26 -6.64 0.69
N GLU A 136 -15.37 -7.53 1.15
CA GLU A 136 -13.97 -7.23 1.42
C GLU A 136 -13.17 -6.98 0.14
N MET A 137 -13.40 -7.79 -0.90
CA MET A 137 -12.65 -7.65 -2.17
C MET A 137 -13.14 -6.48 -3.04
N MET A 138 -14.43 -6.11 -2.95
CA MET A 138 -15.04 -5.05 -3.75
C MET A 138 -14.27 -3.72 -3.73
N PRO A 139 -13.90 -3.12 -2.58
CA PRO A 139 -13.14 -1.87 -2.57
C PRO A 139 -11.77 -2.00 -3.25
N ILE A 140 -11.11 -3.16 -3.14
CA ILE A 140 -9.82 -3.42 -3.79
C ILE A 140 -10.00 -3.43 -5.31
N MET A 141 -11.03 -4.12 -5.81
CA MET A 141 -11.34 -4.14 -7.25
C MET A 141 -11.70 -2.76 -7.78
N GLN A 142 -12.49 -1.98 -7.04
CA GLN A 142 -12.83 -0.60 -7.42
C GLN A 142 -11.58 0.28 -7.47
N PHE A 143 -10.67 0.12 -6.51
CA PHE A 143 -9.39 0.83 -6.52
C PHE A 143 -8.57 0.46 -7.75
N PHE A 144 -8.40 -0.84 -8.04
CA PHE A 144 -7.72 -1.30 -9.25
C PHE A 144 -8.38 -0.77 -10.52
N ALA A 145 -9.69 -0.86 -10.67
CA ALA A 145 -10.40 -0.38 -11.85
C ALA A 145 -10.17 1.12 -12.12
N ARG A 146 -10.14 1.95 -11.06
CA ARG A 146 -9.88 3.39 -11.20
C ARG A 146 -8.43 3.69 -11.58
N ARG A 147 -7.49 2.88 -11.12
CA ARG A 147 -6.05 3.14 -11.18
C ARG A 147 -5.33 2.44 -12.35
N LEU A 148 -5.78 1.25 -12.72
CA LEU A 148 -5.28 0.45 -13.85
C LEU A 148 -6.00 0.77 -15.17
N ARG A 149 -6.57 1.96 -15.35
CA ARG A 149 -7.16 2.36 -16.65
C ARG A 149 -6.08 2.46 -17.72
N SER A 150 -5.70 1.30 -18.23
CA SER A 150 -4.85 1.07 -19.37
C SER A 150 -5.76 0.57 -20.48
N THR A 151 -5.94 1.41 -21.50
CA THR A 151 -6.56 1.02 -22.77
C THR A 151 -5.56 0.30 -23.68
N LYS A 152 -4.30 0.07 -23.25
CA LYS A 152 -3.34 -0.74 -24.02
C LYS A 152 -3.85 -2.17 -24.11
N GLY A 153 -4.17 -2.61 -25.33
CA GLY A 153 -4.65 -3.96 -25.63
C GLY A 153 -6.17 -4.10 -25.68
N VAL A 154 -6.93 -3.04 -25.35
CA VAL A 154 -8.37 -3.00 -25.62
C VAL A 154 -8.56 -2.76 -27.12
N PRO A 155 -9.22 -3.66 -27.87
CA PRO A 155 -9.46 -3.48 -29.29
C PRO A 155 -10.17 -2.15 -29.57
N ALA A 156 -9.82 -1.50 -30.68
CA ALA A 156 -10.54 -0.31 -31.13
C ALA A 156 -12.04 -0.67 -31.31
N GLY A 157 -12.92 0.02 -30.57
CA GLY A 157 -14.38 -0.20 -30.63
C GLY A 157 -15.00 -0.92 -29.43
N SER A 158 -14.22 -1.31 -28.40
CA SER A 158 -14.82 -1.81 -27.15
C SER A 158 -15.53 -0.69 -26.39
N VAL A 159 -16.78 -0.93 -26.01
CA VAL A 159 -17.63 -0.01 -25.23
C VAL A 159 -17.57 -0.40 -23.75
N GLU A 160 -17.29 0.56 -22.86
CA GLU A 160 -17.41 0.34 -21.41
C GLU A 160 -18.89 0.12 -21.05
N LEU A 161 -19.20 -0.99 -20.37
CA LEU A 161 -20.52 -1.18 -19.77
C LEU A 161 -20.58 -0.36 -18.47
N SER A 162 -21.42 0.67 -18.48
CA SER A 162 -21.74 1.56 -17.36
C SER A 162 -22.68 0.92 -16.35
#